data_AF-A0A2H0TMB6-F1
#
_entry.id   AF-A0A2H0TMB6-F1
#
_cell.length_a   1.000
_cell.length_b   1.000
_cell.length_c   1.000
_cell.angle_alpha   90.00
_cell.angle_beta   90.00
_cell.angle_gamma   90.00
#
_symmetry.space_group_name_H-M   'P 1'
#
loop_
_entity.id
_entity.type
_entity.pdbx_description
1 polymer ?
#
loop_
_entity_poly.entity_id
_entity_poly.type
_entity_poly.pdbx_seq_one_letter_code
_entity_poly.pdbx_strand_id
1 'polypeptide(L)' 'MKKTKTLVAYFAKNISVVIALVLVWRGVWYVLDGMDKFFFGSSHTGTALGGIILGILILYLPDNDLKEIEKL' A
#
# COMPACT_ATOMS: atom_id res chain seq x y z
N MET A 1 -27.98 -31.09 -21.04
CA MET A 1 -27.52 -29.72 -20.73
C MET A 1 -26.34 -29.77 -19.75
N LYS A 2 -25.08 -29.73 -20.23
CA LYS A 2 -23.87 -29.81 -19.36
C LYS A 2 -22.82 -28.69 -19.58
N LYS A 3 -23.03 -27.78 -20.55
CA LYS A 3 -22.05 -26.73 -20.92
C LYS A 3 -22.15 -25.43 -20.10
N THR A 4 -23.30 -25.13 -19.47
CA THR A 4 -23.51 -23.83 -18.79
C THR A 4 -22.91 -23.77 -17.39
N LYS A 5 -22.78 -24.90 -16.69
CA LYS A 5 -22.17 -24.95 -15.35
C LYS A 5 -20.69 -24.52 -15.36
N THR A 6 -19.97 -24.71 -16.46
CA THR A 6 -18.54 -24.39 -16.54
C THR A 6 -18.28 -22.89 -16.78
N LEU A 7 -19.14 -22.20 -17.55
CA LEU A 7 -19.00 -20.76 -17.79
C LEU A 7 -19.26 -19.95 -16.52
N VAL A 8 -20.34 -20.25 -15.80
CA VAL A 8 -20.67 -19.58 -14.54
C VAL A 8 -19.58 -19.82 -13.49
N ALA A 9 -19.07 -21.06 -13.37
CA ALA A 9 -17.97 -21.38 -12.47
C ALA A 9 -16.67 -20.64 -12.85
N TYR A 10 -16.37 -20.52 -14.14
CA TYR A 10 -15.19 -19.79 -14.63
C TYR A 10 -15.29 -18.30 -14.32
N PHE A 11 -16.46 -17.69 -14.55
CA PHE A 11 -16.71 -16.28 -14.29
C PHE A 11 -16.69 -15.98 -12.78
N ALA A 12 -17.35 -16.81 -11.97
CA ALA A 12 -17.33 -16.70 -10.51
C ALA A 12 -15.90 -16.82 -9.95
N LYS A 13 -15.09 -17.74 -10.49
CA LYS A 13 -13.69 -17.88 -10.11
C LYS A 13 -12.90 -16.60 -10.41
N ASN A 14 -13.00 -16.04 -11.61
CA ASN A 14 -12.25 -14.85 -11.98
C ASN A 14 -12.68 -13.63 -11.14
N ILE A 15 -13.98 -13.44 -10.93
CA ILE A 15 -14.49 -12.36 -10.06
C ILE A 15 -14.01 -12.56 -8.62
N SER A 16 -14.02 -13.79 -8.10
CA SER A 16 -13.54 -14.07 -6.74
C SER A 16 -12.05 -13.73 -6.56
N VAL A 17 -11.23 -13.99 -7.58
CA VAL A 17 -9.79 -13.64 -7.56
C VAL A 17 -9.61 -12.12 -7.56
N VAL A 18 -10.34 -11.39 -8.39
CA VAL A 18 -10.27 -9.92 -8.43
C VAL A 18 -10.73 -9.32 -7.10
N ILE A 19 -11.85 -9.81 -6.55
CA ILE A 19 -12.35 -9.37 -5.24
C ILE A 19 -11.33 -9.66 -4.15
N ALA A 20 -10.75 -10.87 -4.11
CA ALA A 20 -9.74 -11.22 -3.13
C ALA A 20 -8.51 -10.30 -3.23
N LEU A 21 -8.03 -10.02 -4.45
CA LEU A 21 -6.90 -9.12 -4.66
C LEU A 21 -7.21 -7.69 -4.17
N VAL A 22 -8.39 -7.17 -4.52
CA VAL A 22 -8.83 -5.83 -4.09
C VAL A 22 -9.01 -5.77 -2.58
N LEU A 23 -9.57 -6.81 -1.96
CA LEU A 23 -9.76 -6.88 -0.51
C LEU A 23 -8.44 -7.01 0.24
N VAL A 24 -7.46 -7.76 -0.28
CA VAL A 24 -6.11 -7.83 0.30
C VAL A 24 -5.44 -6.45 0.20
N TRP A 25 -5.47 -5.83 -0.98
CA TRP A 25 -4.90 -4.49 -1.16
C TRP A 25 -5.54 -3.46 -0.22
N ARG A 26 -6.88 -3.42 -0.15
CA ARG A 26 -7.60 -2.53 0.76
C ARG A 26 -7.35 -2.86 2.22
N GLY A 27 -7.30 -4.14 2.57
CA GLY A 27 -7.01 -4.61 3.92
C GLY A 27 -5.64 -4.15 4.39
N VAL A 28 -4.61 -4.27 3.54
CA VAL A 28 -3.27 -3.76 3.84
C VAL A 28 -3.29 -2.25 4.03
N TRP A 29 -4.00 -1.50 3.18
CA TRP A 29 -4.17 -0.06 3.36
C TRP A 29 -4.85 0.33 4.67
N TYR A 30 -5.93 -0.35 5.06
CA TYR A 30 -6.63 -0.06 6.31
C TYR A 30 -5.83 -0.47 7.54
N VAL A 31 -5.06 -1.56 7.47
CA VAL A 31 -4.15 -1.95 8.54
C VAL A 31 -3.03 -0.92 8.67
N LEU A 32 -2.43 -0.48 7.57
CA LEU A 32 -1.41 0.57 7.59
C LEU A 32 -1.96 1.91 8.06
N ASP A 33 -3.14 2.32 7.60
CA ASP A 33 -3.83 3.56 8.03
C ASP A 33 -4.26 3.50 9.49
N GLY A 34 -4.73 2.33 9.95
CA GLY A 34 -5.09 2.07 11.34
C GLY A 34 -3.86 2.04 12.26
N MET A 35 -2.76 1.43 11.81
CA MET A 35 -1.47 1.47 12.49
C MET A 35 -0.94 2.90 12.55
N ASP A 36 -0.97 3.64 11.44
CA ASP A 36 -0.55 5.05 11.39
C ASP A 36 -1.35 5.89 12.41
N LYS A 37 -2.68 5.74 12.40
CA LYS A 37 -3.57 6.42 13.36
C LYS A 37 -3.35 6.00 14.80
N PHE A 38 -3.05 4.72 15.06
CA PHE A 38 -2.85 4.19 16.40
C PHE A 38 -1.48 4.57 16.99
N PHE A 39 -0.42 4.54 16.17
CA PHE A 39 0.94 4.90 16.59
C PHE A 39 1.19 6.41 16.59
N PHE A 40 0.55 7.18 15.70
CA PHE A 40 0.80 8.63 15.53
C PHE A 40 -0.36 9.55 15.93
N GLY A 41 -1.43 8.98 16.51
CA GLY A 41 -2.49 9.66 17.28
C GLY A 41 -2.77 11.13 16.93
N SER A 42 -3.66 11.40 15.96
CA SER A 42 -4.24 12.73 15.62
C SER A 42 -3.29 13.89 15.27
N SER A 43 -1.98 13.81 15.57
CA SER A 43 -0.99 14.81 15.20
C SER A 43 -0.38 14.46 13.85
N HIS A 44 -1.04 14.85 12.78
CA HIS A 44 -0.55 14.76 11.38
C HIS A 44 0.89 15.30 11.19
N THR A 45 1.36 16.13 12.13
CA THR A 45 2.69 16.74 12.11
C THR A 45 3.82 15.76 12.43
N GLY A 46 3.59 14.76 13.30
CA GLY A 46 4.64 13.83 13.74
C GLY A 46 5.00 12.79 12.68
N THR A 47 4.01 12.24 11.99
CA THR A 47 4.19 11.31 10.87
C THR A 47 4.76 12.00 9.64
N ALA A 48 4.38 13.25 9.36
CA ALA A 48 4.98 14.02 8.30
C ALA A 48 6.48 14.26 8.55
N LEU A 49 6.85 14.68 9.77
CA LEU A 49 8.26 14.83 10.15
C LEU A 49 9.01 13.48 10.13
N GLY A 50 8.41 12.41 10.64
CA GLY A 50 8.99 11.07 10.62
C GLY A 50 9.21 10.56 9.20
N GLY A 51 8.24 10.74 8.30
CA GLY A 51 8.32 10.37 6.89
C GLY A 51 9.35 11.19 6.10
N ILE A 52 9.49 12.49 6.42
CA ILE A 52 10.56 13.33 5.86
C ILE A 52 11.93 12.82 6.32
N ILE A 53 12.09 12.54 7.62
CA ILE A 53 13.36 12.05 8.17
C ILE A 53 13.71 10.66 7.61
N LEU A 54 12.74 9.74 7.52
CA LEU A 54 12.92 8.42 6.92
C LEU A 54 13.21 8.49 5.42
N GLY A 55 12.51 9.35 4.69
CA GLY A 55 12.73 9.58 3.26
C GLY A 55 14.14 10.10 2.99
N ILE A 56 14.61 11.06 3.80
CA ILE A 56 15.98 11.56 3.73
C ILE A 56 16.98 10.46 4.10
N LEU A 57 16.75 9.70 5.17
CA LEU A 57 17.64 8.60 5.57
C LEU A 57 17.76 7.52 4.51
N ILE A 58 16.66 7.13 3.86
CA ILE A 58 16.64 6.12 2.80
C ILE A 58 17.35 6.62 1.55
N LEU A 59 17.15 7.87 1.15
CA LEU A 59 17.87 8.47 0.01
C LEU A 59 19.34 8.71 0.31
N TYR A 60 19.68 8.98 1.57
CA TYR A 60 21.05 9.23 2.02
C TYR A 60 21.87 7.94 2.16
N LEU A 61 21.28 6.85 2.63
CA LEU A 61 22.01 5.60 2.91
C LEU A 61 22.79 4.98 1.74
N PRO A 62 22.26 4.91 0.50
CA PRO A 62 22.97 4.27 -0.60
C PRO A 62 24.17 5.08 -1.11
N ASP A 63 24.04 6.40 -1.22
CA ASP A 63 25.05 7.25 -1.87
C ASP A 63 25.79 8.19 -0.90
N ASN A 64 25.36 8.29 0.36
CA ASN A 64 25.77 9.30 1.36
C ASN A 64 25.80 10.74 0.83
N ASP A 65 25.03 11.00 -0.23
CA ASP A 65 25.04 12.26 -0.97
C ASP A 65 23.62 12.55 -1.47
N LEU A 66 23.13 13.78 -1.25
CA LEU A 66 21.74 14.19 -1.53
C LEU A 66 21.62 14.92 -2.88
N LYS A 67 22.62 14.78 -3.76
CA LYS A 67 22.71 15.50 -5.04
C LYS A 67 21.52 15.29 -5.98
N GLU A 68 20.77 14.20 -5.85
CA GLU A 68 19.57 13.96 -6.65
C GLU A 68 18.40 14.87 -6.28
N ILE A 69 18.32 15.33 -5.02
CA ILE A 69 17.27 16.25 -4.56
C ILE A 69 17.60 17.69 -5.01
N GLU A 70 18.87 18.03 -5.18
CA GLU A 70 19.33 19.38 -5.60
C GLU A 70 19.03 19.69 -7.08
N LYS A 71 18.70 18.67 -7.89
CA LYS A 71 18.38 18.83 -9.32
C LYS A 71 16.90 19.07 -9.64
N LEU A 72 16.02 18.99 -8.65
CA LEU A 72 14.58 19.22 -8.76
C LEU A 72 14.22 20.66 -8.36
#